data_AF-A0A0Q5M327-F1
#
_entry.id   AF-A0A0Q5M327-F1
#
_cell.length_a   1.000
_cell.length_b   1.000
_cell.length_c   1.000
_cell.angle_alpha   90.00
_cell.angle_beta   90.00
_cell.angle_gamma   90.00
#
_symmetry.space_group_name_H-M   'P 1'
#
loop_
_entity.id
_entity.type
_entity.pdbx_description
1 polymer ?
#
loop_
_entity_poly.entity_id
_entity_poly.type
_entity_poly.pdbx_seq_one_letter_code
_entity_poly.pdbx_strand_id
1 'polypeptide(L)'
;MKDSHGIDVAEPASAHGPGRAPAGIPLTIRLGEREFAALVRIARHRETTAAELVEQLVLHALSRADVPPPAESHPARKHTTYEEATAGFRADGGVRTPPDM
;
A
#
# COMPACT_ATOMS: atom_id res chain seq x y z
N MET A 1 2.14 -30.24 24.03
CA MET A 1 2.54 -29.91 22.66
C MET A 1 2.69 -28.41 22.59
N LYS A 2 3.91 -27.93 22.34
CA LYS A 2 4.31 -26.52 22.30
C LYS A 2 4.14 -25.95 20.89
N ASP A 3 3.91 -24.64 20.88
CA ASP A 3 3.59 -23.74 19.78
C ASP A 3 4.60 -23.74 18.63
N SER A 4 4.15 -23.36 17.43
CA SER A 4 4.96 -22.65 16.42
C SER A 4 4.04 -22.04 15.36
N HIS A 5 3.59 -20.81 15.61
CA HIS A 5 3.11 -19.91 14.56
C HIS A 5 4.33 -19.39 13.80
N GLY A 6 4.59 -19.94 12.61
CA GLY A 6 5.53 -19.37 11.65
C GLY A 6 4.75 -18.56 10.61
N ILE A 7 4.60 -17.26 10.84
CA ILE A 7 4.17 -16.34 9.79
C ILE A 7 5.44 -15.98 9.04
N ASP A 8 5.68 -16.67 7.93
CA ASP A 8 6.78 -16.35 7.03
C ASP A 8 6.41 -15.06 6.29
N VAL A 9 6.87 -13.92 6.82
CA VAL A 9 6.79 -12.62 6.17
C VAL A 9 7.83 -12.66 5.05
N ALA A 10 7.44 -13.22 3.91
CA ALA A 10 8.19 -13.07 2.68
C ALA A 10 8.23 -11.57 2.32
N GLU A 11 9.43 -11.00 2.25
CA GLU A 11 9.67 -9.67 1.69
C GLU A 11 8.91 -9.49 0.37
N PRO A 12 8.26 -8.34 0.11
CA PRO A 12 7.76 -8.09 -1.22
C PRO A 12 8.97 -7.79 -2.10
N ALA A 13 9.43 -8.81 -2.81
CA ALA A 13 10.43 -8.70 -3.86
C ALA A 13 9.92 -7.68 -4.89
N SER A 14 10.50 -6.48 -4.80
CA SER A 14 10.36 -5.39 -5.75
C SER A 14 11.00 -5.79 -7.09
N ALA A 15 10.33 -6.64 -7.85
CA ALA A 15 10.69 -6.97 -9.22
C ALA A 15 9.83 -6.14 -10.19
N HIS A 16 10.11 -4.84 -10.23
CA HIS A 16 9.45 -3.88 -11.11
C HIS A 16 10.20 -3.81 -12.46
N GLY A 17 9.65 -4.46 -13.49
CA GLY A 17 10.03 -4.21 -14.89
C GLY A 17 9.26 -3.02 -15.46
N PRO A 18 9.81 -2.29 -16.46
CA PRO A 18 9.14 -1.16 -17.07
C PRO A 18 7.87 -1.63 -17.81
N GLY A 19 6.71 -1.08 -17.42
CA GLY A 19 5.41 -1.35 -18.05
C GLY A 19 4.41 -2.16 -17.23
N ARG A 20 4.75 -2.60 -16.01
CA ARG A 20 3.78 -3.26 -15.11
C ARG A 20 3.14 -2.22 -14.19
N ALA A 21 1.84 -1.95 -14.38
CA ALA A 21 1.04 -1.24 -13.38
C ALA A 21 1.26 -1.93 -12.02
N PRO A 22 1.34 -1.19 -10.90
CA PRO A 22 1.54 -1.79 -9.58
C PRO A 22 0.49 -2.89 -9.42
N ALA A 23 0.93 -4.12 -9.14
CA ALA A 23 0.02 -5.23 -8.90
C ALA A 23 -0.86 -4.80 -7.72
N GLY A 24 -2.08 -4.35 -8.02
CA GLY A 24 -3.01 -3.83 -7.04
C GLY A 24 -3.28 -4.88 -5.97
N ILE A 25 -3.63 -4.42 -4.77
CA ILE A 25 -4.08 -5.30 -3.70
C ILE A 25 -5.33 -6.04 -4.22
N PRO A 26 -5.36 -7.39 -4.21
CA PRO A 26 -6.50 -8.13 -4.75
C PRO A 26 -7.75 -7.85 -3.93
N LEU A 27 -8.85 -7.48 -4.59
CA LEU A 27 -10.15 -7.29 -3.96
C LEU A 27 -10.95 -8.59 -3.98
N THR A 28 -11.45 -9.00 -2.82
CA THR A 28 -12.38 -10.13 -2.69
C THR A 28 -13.79 -9.59 -2.51
N ILE A 29 -14.70 -9.91 -3.43
CA ILE A 29 -16.09 -9.48 -3.41
C ILE A 29 -16.99 -10.71 -3.32
N ARG A 30 -17.98 -10.67 -2.43
CA ARG A 30 -18.98 -11.74 -2.31
C ARG A 30 -20.20 -11.37 -3.13
N LEU A 31 -20.50 -12.21 -4.13
CA LEU A 31 -21.70 -12.11 -4.97
C LEU A 31 -22.59 -13.33 -4.73
N GLY A 32 -23.89 -13.15 -4.90
CA GLY A 32 -24.80 -14.29 -5.01
C GLY A 32 -24.59 -15.04 -6.32
N GLU A 33 -25.12 -16.25 -6.41
CA GLU A 33 -24.92 -17.13 -7.56
C GLU A 33 -25.47 -16.52 -8.86
N ARG A 34 -26.65 -15.91 -8.79
CA ARG A 34 -27.31 -15.29 -9.96
C ARG A 34 -26.52 -14.09 -10.47
N GLU A 35 -26.04 -13.26 -9.55
CA GLU A 35 -25.26 -12.06 -9.82
C GLU A 35 -23.90 -12.44 -10.44
N PHE A 36 -23.24 -13.45 -9.87
CA PHE A 36 -21.98 -13.97 -10.42
C PHE A 36 -22.16 -14.56 -11.83
N ALA A 37 -23.21 -15.36 -12.05
CA ALA A 37 -23.51 -15.93 -13.35
C ALA A 37 -23.81 -14.84 -14.40
N ALA A 38 -24.56 -13.80 -14.02
CA ALA A 38 -24.82 -12.66 -14.89
C ALA A 38 -23.53 -11.90 -15.24
N LEU A 39 -22.65 -11.65 -14.25
CA LEU A 39 -21.36 -11.01 -14.45
C LEU A 39 -20.49 -11.78 -15.45
N VAL A 40 -20.34 -13.09 -15.26
CA VAL A 40 -19.56 -13.96 -16.15
C VAL A 40 -20.15 -13.96 -17.57
N ARG A 41 -21.47 -14.03 -17.69
CA ARG A 41 -22.14 -13.99 -19.00
C ARG A 41 -21.89 -12.68 -19.75
N ILE A 42 -21.96 -11.53 -19.05
CA ILE A 42 -21.71 -10.22 -19.66
C ILE A 42 -20.23 -10.08 -20.03
N ALA A 43 -19.31 -10.48 -19.16
CA ALA A 43 -17.88 -10.44 -19.43
C ALA A 43 -17.54 -11.27 -20.68
N ARG A 44 -18.10 -12.48 -20.80
CA ARG A 44 -17.89 -13.35 -21.96
C ARG A 44 -18.43 -12.75 -23.26
N HIS A 45 -19.61 -12.13 -23.22
CA HIS A 45 -20.17 -11.43 -24.38
C HIS A 45 -19.32 -10.24 -24.84
N ARG A 46 -18.57 -9.63 -23.91
CA ARG A 46 -17.69 -8.48 -24.18
C ARG A 46 -16.22 -8.88 -24.37
N GLU A 47 -15.95 -10.17 -24.52
CA GLU A 47 -14.59 -10.71 -24.73
C GLU A 47 -13.60 -10.26 -23.64
N THR A 48 -14.06 -10.13 -22.40
CA THR A 48 -13.28 -9.69 -21.24
C THR A 48 -13.44 -10.67 -20.06
N THR A 49 -12.73 -10.42 -18.96
CA THR A 49 -12.84 -11.21 -17.72
C THR A 49 -13.81 -10.58 -16.73
N ALA A 50 -14.36 -11.39 -15.82
CA ALA A 50 -15.22 -10.88 -14.75
C ALA A 50 -14.49 -9.88 -13.85
N ALA A 51 -13.18 -10.08 -13.61
CA ALA A 51 -12.36 -9.20 -12.81
C ALA A 51 -12.18 -7.82 -13.48
N GLU A 52 -11.85 -7.81 -14.77
CA GLU A 52 -11.67 -6.58 -15.55
C GLU A 52 -13.00 -5.81 -15.71
N LEU A 53 -14.11 -6.52 -15.90
CA LEU A 53 -15.43 -5.90 -15.94
C LEU A 53 -15.79 -5.25 -14.59
N VAL A 54 -15.48 -5.90 -13.47
CA VAL A 54 -15.69 -5.33 -12.13
C VAL A 54 -14.79 -4.12 -11.91
N GLU A 55 -13.53 -4.18 -12.33
CA GLU A 55 -12.60 -3.06 -12.24
C GLU A 55 -13.14 -1.84 -12.98
N GLN A 56 -13.59 -2.00 -14.22
CA GLN A 56 -14.20 -0.93 -15.00
C GLN A 56 -15.45 -0.35 -14.32
N LEU A 57 -16.31 -1.20 -13.75
CA LEU A 57 -17.50 -0.77 -13.02
C LEU A 57 -17.15 0.02 -11.76
N VAL A 58 -16.14 -0.43 -11.01
CA VAL A 58 -15.66 0.25 -9.79
C VAL A 58 -15.03 1.59 -10.15
N LEU A 59 -14.15 1.64 -11.14
CA LEU A 59 -13.54 2.89 -11.61
C LEU A 59 -14.59 3.88 -12.11
N HIS A 60 -15.60 3.41 -12.84
CA HIS A 60 -16.73 4.23 -13.29
C HIS A 60 -17.61 4.73 -12.14
N ALA A 61 -17.80 3.92 -11.10
CA ALA A 61 -18.55 4.35 -9.92
C ALA A 61 -17.77 5.41 -9.13
N LEU A 62 -16.47 5.20 -8.93
CA LEU A 62 -15.59 6.12 -8.20
C LEU A 62 -15.42 7.46 -8.90
N SER A 63 -15.38 7.48 -10.23
CA SER A 63 -15.29 8.74 -10.99
C SER A 63 -16.52 9.64 -10.85
N ARG A 64 -17.63 9.10 -10.34
CA ARG A 64 -18.90 9.80 -10.14
C ARG A 64 -19.29 9.91 -8.67
N ALA A 65 -18.55 9.27 -7.79
CA ALA A 65 -18.78 9.36 -6.36
C ALA A 65 -18.44 10.78 -5.90
N ASP A 66 -19.33 11.37 -5.10
CA ASP A 66 -19.02 12.62 -4.42
C ASP A 66 -17.95 12.35 -3.37
N VAL A 67 -16.79 12.99 -3.54
CA VAL A 67 -15.64 12.78 -2.66
C VAL A 67 -15.66 13.91 -1.64
N PRO A 68 -15.75 13.61 -0.33
CA PRO A 68 -15.66 14.65 0.68
C PRO A 68 -14.33 15.40 0.52
N PRO A 69 -14.29 16.70 0.83
CA PRO A 69 -13.04 17.46 0.75
C PRO A 69 -11.96 16.75 1.56
N PRO A 70 -10.69 16.79 1.12
CA PRO A 70 -9.59 16.21 1.88
C PRO A 70 -9.67 16.71 3.32
N ALA A 71 -9.66 15.78 4.28
CA ALA A 71 -9.62 16.17 5.67
C ALA A 71 -8.39 17.07 5.87
N GLU A 72 -8.59 18.27 6.40
CA GLU A 72 -7.49 19.14 6.76
C GLU A 72 -6.65 18.43 7.82
N SER A 73 -5.54 17.83 7.40
CA SER A 73 -4.61 17.17 8.31
C SER A 73 -3.87 18.27 9.05
N HIS A 74 -4.39 18.68 10.19
CA HIS A 74 -3.64 19.48 11.13
C HIS A 74 -2.72 18.51 11.88
N PRO A 75 -1.38 18.63 11.73
CA PRO A 75 -0.47 17.82 12.51
C PRO A 75 -0.81 17.98 13.99
N ALA A 76 -1.15 16.89 14.67
CA ALA A 76 -1.51 16.93 16.10
C ALA A 76 -0.37 17.46 16.99
N ARG A 77 0.86 17.44 16.46
CA ARG A 77 2.04 18.03 17.07
C ARG A 77 2.75 18.91 16.05
N LYS A 78 3.28 20.04 16.52
CA LYS A 78 4.19 20.85 15.71
C LYS A 78 5.36 19.97 15.27
N HIS A 79 5.71 20.04 13.99
CA HIS A 79 6.94 19.43 13.51
C HIS A 79 8.11 20.05 14.27
N THR A 80 8.95 19.21 14.88
CA THR A 80 10.21 19.62 15.48
C THR A 80 11.18 19.94 14.34
N THR A 81 11.83 21.09 14.40
CA THR A 81 12.87 21.44 13.44
C THR A 81 14.13 20.60 13.67
N TYR A 82 14.99 20.49 12.65
CA TYR A 82 16.27 19.81 12.80
C TYR A 82 17.12 20.42 13.93
N GLU A 83 17.12 21.75 14.05
CA GLU A 83 17.85 22.46 15.11
C GLU A 83 17.30 22.11 16.49
N GLU A 84 15.98 22.09 16.68
CA GLU A 84 15.35 21.66 17.94
C GLU A 84 15.64 20.19 18.26
N ALA A 85 15.67 19.31 17.26
CA ALA A 85 15.98 17.89 17.44
C ALA A 85 17.45 17.65 17.80
N THR A 86 18.35 18.57 17.43
CA THR A 86 19.80 18.43 17.62
C THR A 86 20.37 19.31 18.75
N ALA A 87 19.54 20.14 19.39
CA ALA A 87 19.97 21.07 20.45
C ALA A 87 20.64 20.39 21.66
N GLY A 88 20.39 19.10 21.89
CA GLY A 88 21.03 18.30 22.95
C GLY A 88 22.11 17.34 22.46
N PHE A 89 22.42 17.31 21.17
CA PHE A 89 23.40 16.38 20.62
C PHE A 89 24.82 16.83 21.00
N ARG A 90 25.46 16.07 21.90
CA ARG A 90 26.91 16.12 22.13
C ARG A 90 27.53 14.94 21.39
N ALA A 91 28.41 15.23 20.43
CA ALA A 91 29.30 14.20 19.90
C ALA A 91 30.18 13.71 21.06
N ASP A 92 30.24 12.40 21.28
CA ASP A 92 31.17 11.82 22.25
C ASP A 92 32.59 12.23 21.84
N GLY A 93 33.24 12.99 22.72
CA GLY A 93 34.51 13.64 22.45
C GLY A 93 35.61 12.62 22.22
N GLY A 94 36.25 12.72 21.04
CA GLY A 94 37.60 12.21 20.79
C GLY A 94 37.67 10.74 20.43
N VAL A 95 37.72 10.45 19.13
CA VAL A 95 38.48 9.31 18.65
C VAL A 95 39.91 9.52 19.13
N ARG A 96 40.29 8.78 20.18
CA ARG A 96 41.67 8.71 20.66
C ARG A 96 42.48 8.05 19.55
N THR A 97 43.13 8.86 18.70
CA THR A 97 44.13 8.35 17.76
C THR A 97 45.22 7.68 18.57
N PRO A 98 45.48 6.37 18.39
CA PRO A 98 46.61 5.72 19.03
C PRO A 98 47.91 6.38 18.54
N PRO A 99 48.93 6.56 19.41
CA PRO A 99 50.21 7.09 18.97
C PRO A 99 50.86 6.14 17.98
N ASP A 100 51.33 6.69 16.86
CA ASP A 100 52.15 5.98 15.88
C ASP A 100 53.34 5.31 16.59
N MET A 101 53.43 3.98 16.43
CA MET A 101 54.65 3.19 16.59
C MET A 101 54.89 2.41 15.30
#